data_AF-E9GZX4-F1
#
_entry.id   AF-E9GZX4-F1
#
_cell.length_a   1.000
_cell.length_b   1.000
_cell.length_c   1.000
_cell.angle_alpha   90.00
_cell.angle_beta   90.00
_cell.angle_gamma   90.00
#
_symmetry.space_group_name_H-M   'P 1'
#
loop_
_entity.id
_entity.type
_entity.pdbx_description
1 polymer ?
#
loop_
_entity_poly.entity_id
_entity_poly.type
_entity_poly.pdbx_seq_one_letter_code
_entity_poly.pdbx_strand_id
1 'polypeptide(L)'
;MSTTKLSFRARALDAAKPMAVFMAHELPDLPDFTIINRAVPQMPTGMEKEEETEHHLQRAIVTGLIIPTPEVFQVDEAGCYSRCYPGEWKVPRNLIHMQPFTMEQDIPDYDMDSDDEKWINSQAGKLDITPLQFEEMMDRLEKNSGQTVVTLNEAKSLLKQDNDYIIAVYDYWLNKRLKMASFSLLKTEKFGGTGSSGNPYIAFRRRTEKMQTRKHRKNDEASYEKMLKLRRDLSRALSLLDMIKKREKFKREVVHFGIEVYEKR
;
A
#
# COMPACT_ATOMS: atom_id res chain seq x y z
N MET A 1 -40.43 50.06 41.21
CA MET A 1 -40.03 48.68 40.82
C MET A 1 -38.58 48.73 40.38
N SER A 2 -37.69 48.06 41.12
CA SER A 2 -36.24 48.06 40.87
C SER A 2 -35.90 46.99 39.84
N THR A 3 -35.19 47.36 38.77
CA THR A 3 -34.65 46.42 37.77
C THR A 3 -33.32 45.88 38.26
N THR A 4 -33.35 44.67 38.81
CA THR A 4 -32.16 43.95 39.30
C THR A 4 -31.19 43.69 38.16
N LYS A 5 -30.06 44.40 38.13
CA LYS A 5 -28.91 44.07 37.27
C LYS A 5 -28.35 42.71 37.69
N LEU A 6 -28.41 41.72 36.80
CA LEU A 6 -27.75 40.42 36.97
C LEU A 6 -26.22 40.62 37.00
N SER A 7 -25.65 40.57 38.20
CA SER A 7 -24.20 40.60 38.42
C SER A 7 -23.60 39.24 38.04
N PHE A 8 -22.71 39.24 37.05
CA PHE A 8 -21.88 38.09 36.72
C PHE A 8 -20.79 37.94 37.80
N ARG A 9 -20.95 36.95 38.68
CA ARG A 9 -19.86 36.50 39.55
C ARG A 9 -19.32 35.21 38.95
N ALA A 10 -18.12 35.28 38.37
CA ALA A 10 -17.40 34.09 37.94
C ALA A 10 -17.24 33.20 39.18
N ARG A 11 -17.90 32.04 39.19
CA ARG A 11 -17.64 31.01 40.19
C ARG A 11 -16.28 30.41 39.85
N ALA A 12 -15.42 30.28 40.85
CA ALA A 12 -14.14 29.60 40.68
C ALA A 12 -14.39 28.19 40.13
N LEU A 13 -13.60 27.78 39.14
CA LEU A 13 -13.63 26.43 38.60
C LEU A 13 -13.20 25.46 39.71
N ASP A 14 -14.06 24.49 40.01
CA ASP A 14 -13.76 23.42 40.96
C ASP A 14 -13.08 22.27 40.22
N ALA A 15 -11.77 22.14 40.41
CA ALA A 15 -10.97 21.10 39.76
C ALA A 15 -11.29 19.68 40.24
N ALA A 16 -11.98 19.52 41.38
CA ALA A 16 -12.38 18.21 41.89
C ALA A 16 -13.71 17.73 41.30
N LYS A 17 -14.44 18.59 40.59
CA LYS A 17 -15.72 18.24 39.99
C LYS A 17 -15.49 17.48 38.67
N PRO A 18 -15.89 16.20 38.57
CA PRO A 18 -15.78 15.46 37.32
C PRO A 18 -16.69 16.07 36.26
N MET A 19 -16.18 16.21 35.04
CA MET A 19 -16.93 16.70 33.88
C MET A 19 -17.69 15.52 33.26
N ALA A 20 -18.99 15.70 33.01
CA ALA A 20 -19.78 14.69 32.31
C ALA A 20 -19.38 14.68 30.83
N VAL A 21 -19.00 13.50 30.31
CA VAL A 21 -18.78 13.26 28.89
C VAL A 21 -20.08 12.69 28.34
N PHE A 22 -20.65 13.35 27.33
CA PHE A 22 -21.88 12.90 26.66
C PHE A 22 -21.56 12.35 25.28
N MET A 23 -22.28 11.31 24.87
CA MET A 23 -22.22 10.78 23.50
C MET A 23 -23.12 11.61 22.57
N ALA A 24 -22.86 11.55 21.27
CA ALA A 24 -23.56 12.39 20.28
C ALA A 24 -25.10 12.23 20.30
N HIS A 25 -25.60 11.06 20.70
CA HIS A 25 -27.04 10.77 20.81
C HIS A 25 -27.67 11.23 22.15
N GLU A 26 -26.86 11.64 23.13
CA GLU A 26 -27.30 12.10 24.45
C GLU A 26 -27.44 13.62 24.54
N LEU A 27 -27.01 14.34 23.50
CA LEU A 27 -27.13 15.79 23.40
C LEU A 27 -28.55 16.16 22.94
N PRO A 28 -29.28 17.03 23.66
CA PRO A 28 -30.54 17.59 23.17
C PRO A 28 -30.32 18.33 21.86
N ASP A 29 -31.29 18.24 20.94
CA ASP A 29 -31.26 19.01 19.70
C ASP A 29 -31.09 20.52 19.97
N LEU A 30 -30.45 21.21 19.04
CA LEU A 30 -29.97 22.59 19.16
C LEU A 30 -30.98 23.76 19.36
N PRO A 31 -32.33 23.66 19.38
CA PRO A 31 -33.16 24.87 19.48
C PRO A 31 -33.12 25.56 20.85
N ASP A 32 -32.72 24.87 21.92
CA ASP A 32 -32.88 25.38 23.30
C ASP A 32 -31.69 26.22 23.82
N PHE A 33 -30.62 26.37 23.05
CA PHE A 33 -29.56 27.31 23.38
C PHE A 33 -29.93 28.71 22.90
N THR A 34 -30.56 29.49 23.77
CA THR A 34 -30.63 30.96 23.59
C THR A 34 -29.21 31.48 23.39
N ILE A 35 -28.92 31.98 22.19
CA ILE A 35 -27.62 32.52 21.79
C ILE A 35 -27.28 33.72 22.69
N ILE A 36 -26.53 33.47 23.76
CA ILE A 36 -25.92 34.53 24.55
C ILE A 36 -24.66 34.93 23.80
N ASN A 37 -24.76 35.97 22.96
CA ASN A 37 -23.63 36.64 22.32
C ASN A 37 -22.69 37.20 23.40
N ARG A 38 -21.68 36.42 23.81
CA ARG A 38 -20.59 36.91 24.67
C ARG A 38 -19.26 36.44 24.13
N ALA A 39 -18.42 37.41 23.77
CA ALA A 39 -17.06 37.19 23.30
C ALA A 39 -16.21 36.57 24.41
N VAL A 40 -15.66 35.39 24.14
CA VAL A 40 -14.67 34.70 24.98
C VAL A 40 -13.28 35.29 24.65
N PRO A 41 -12.46 35.69 25.64
CA PRO A 41 -11.08 36.10 25.39
C PRO A 41 -10.32 34.98 24.69
N GLN A 42 -9.76 35.24 23.50
CA GLN A 42 -8.97 34.24 22.79
C GLN A 42 -7.66 33.98 23.53
N MET A 43 -7.49 32.75 24.00
CA MET A 43 -6.21 32.26 24.49
C MET A 43 -5.34 31.82 23.30
N PRO A 44 -4.02 32.05 23.34
CA PRO A 44 -3.13 31.59 22.29
C PRO A 44 -3.10 30.06 22.23
N THR A 45 -3.28 29.53 21.02
CA THR A 45 -3.50 28.11 20.67
C THR A 45 -2.23 27.26 20.71
N GLY A 46 -1.04 27.88 20.67
CA GLY A 46 0.25 27.17 20.72
C GLY A 46 0.57 26.33 19.48
N MET A 47 -0.11 26.58 18.35
CA MET A 47 0.06 25.87 17.07
C MET A 47 0.95 26.67 16.10
N GLU A 48 1.48 26.01 15.06
CA GLU A 48 2.23 26.70 14.02
C GLU A 48 1.31 27.59 13.17
N LYS A 49 1.84 28.74 12.72
CA LYS A 49 1.07 29.82 12.08
C LYS A 49 0.32 29.40 10.81
N GLU A 50 0.81 28.39 10.09
CA GLU A 50 0.14 27.87 8.89
C GLU A 50 -1.08 27.01 9.28
N GLU A 51 -0.98 26.20 10.34
CA GLU A 51 -2.09 25.41 10.87
C GLU A 51 -3.19 26.31 11.47
N GLU A 52 -2.82 27.41 12.12
CA GLU A 52 -3.77 28.40 12.65
C GLU A 52 -4.62 29.08 11.58
N THR A 53 -4.19 29.06 10.31
CA THR A 53 -4.94 29.62 9.18
C THR A 53 -5.85 28.63 8.47
N GLU A 54 -5.80 27.35 8.84
CA GLU A 54 -6.63 26.31 8.24
C GLU A 54 -8.12 26.57 8.55
N HIS A 55 -8.92 26.76 7.50
CA HIS A 55 -10.32 27.17 7.63
C HIS A 55 -11.17 26.22 8.49
N HIS A 56 -10.89 24.90 8.41
CA HIS A 56 -11.59 23.91 9.22
C HIS A 56 -11.24 24.00 10.71
N LEU A 57 -9.98 24.31 11.04
CA LEU A 57 -9.51 24.49 12.40
C LEU A 57 -10.10 25.78 13.00
N GLN A 58 -10.06 26.88 12.25
CA GLN A 58 -10.67 28.14 12.67
C GLN A 58 -12.18 27.99 12.90
N ARG A 59 -12.87 27.26 12.02
CA ARG A 59 -14.29 26.98 12.18
C ARG A 59 -14.54 26.16 13.44
N ALA A 60 -13.78 25.09 13.70
CA ALA A 60 -13.90 24.27 14.91
C ALA A 60 -13.67 25.09 16.20
N ILE A 61 -12.64 25.95 16.22
CA ILE A 61 -12.31 26.81 17.36
C ILE A 61 -13.42 27.87 17.61
N VAL A 62 -13.89 28.53 16.56
CA VAL A 62 -14.87 29.64 16.67
C VAL A 62 -16.28 29.14 16.98
N THR A 63 -16.67 28.02 16.37
CA THR A 63 -18.03 27.46 16.51
C THR A 63 -18.15 26.44 17.65
N GLY A 64 -17.02 26.08 18.29
CA GLY A 64 -16.98 25.00 19.28
C GLY A 64 -17.37 23.64 18.70
N LEU A 65 -17.33 23.48 17.37
CA LEU A 65 -17.67 22.22 16.71
C LEU A 65 -16.63 21.15 17.08
N ILE A 66 -17.13 20.04 17.61
CA ILE A 66 -16.34 18.86 17.98
C ILE A 66 -15.75 18.25 16.70
N ILE A 67 -14.44 18.02 16.69
CA ILE A 67 -13.78 17.28 15.61
C ILE A 67 -14.24 15.82 15.70
N PRO A 68 -14.96 15.28 14.69
CA PRO A 68 -15.45 13.90 14.76
C PRO A 68 -14.25 12.95 14.76
N THR A 69 -14.14 12.14 15.81
CA THR A 69 -13.19 11.02 15.85
C THR A 69 -13.88 9.80 15.22
N PRO A 70 -13.26 9.12 14.24
CA PRO A 70 -13.84 7.92 13.65
C PRO A 70 -14.13 6.86 14.71
N GLU A 71 -15.26 6.16 14.55
CA GLU A 71 -15.58 5.02 15.41
C GLU A 71 -14.61 3.86 15.15
N VAL A 72 -14.20 3.18 16.23
CA VAL A 72 -13.37 1.97 16.14
C VAL A 72 -14.29 0.76 16.14
N PHE A 73 -14.22 -0.03 15.08
CA PHE A 73 -15.01 -1.26 14.94
C PHE A 73 -14.21 -2.45 15.47
N GLN A 74 -14.89 -3.38 16.13
CA GLN A 74 -14.30 -4.68 16.45
C GLN A 74 -14.24 -5.52 15.18
N VAL A 75 -13.14 -6.24 14.98
CA VAL A 75 -12.97 -7.16 13.86
C VAL A 75 -13.50 -8.52 14.30
N ASP A 76 -14.68 -8.89 13.80
CA ASP A 76 -15.37 -10.13 14.18
C ASP A 76 -14.64 -11.40 13.70
N GLU A 77 -13.82 -11.29 12.65
CA GLU A 77 -13.09 -12.42 12.04
C GLU A 77 -11.66 -12.59 12.56
N ALA A 78 -11.50 -12.79 13.87
CA ALA A 78 -10.20 -13.06 14.49
C ALA A 78 -9.44 -14.25 13.85
N GLY A 79 -10.18 -15.25 13.33
CA GLY A 79 -9.62 -16.39 12.61
C GLY A 79 -9.03 -16.02 11.24
N CYS A 80 -9.70 -15.13 10.48
CA CYS A 80 -9.20 -14.66 9.19
C CYS A 80 -7.93 -13.83 9.37
N TYR A 81 -7.93 -12.91 10.36
CA TYR A 81 -6.76 -12.11 10.69
C TYR A 81 -5.53 -12.97 11.02
N SER A 82 -5.71 -13.96 11.89
CA SER A 82 -4.62 -14.85 12.31
C SER A 82 -4.07 -15.71 11.17
N ARG A 83 -4.93 -16.06 10.19
CA ARG A 83 -4.53 -16.81 8.99
C ARG A 83 -3.76 -15.95 7.99
N CYS A 84 -4.19 -14.71 7.79
CA CYS A 84 -3.58 -13.80 6.80
C CYS A 84 -2.28 -13.15 7.32
N TYR A 85 -2.15 -12.97 8.63
CA TYR A 85 -1.00 -12.29 9.25
C TYR A 85 -0.32 -13.18 10.30
N PRO A 86 0.44 -14.20 9.88
CA PRO A 86 1.17 -15.06 10.80
C PRO A 86 2.28 -14.30 11.54
N GLY A 87 2.38 -14.46 12.86
CA GLY A 87 3.31 -13.75 13.74
C GLY A 87 4.74 -14.28 13.76
N GLU A 88 5.30 -14.71 12.62
CA GLU A 88 6.63 -15.36 12.57
C GLU A 88 7.81 -14.39 12.56
N TRP A 89 7.55 -13.08 12.55
CA TRP A 89 8.59 -12.07 12.46
C TRP A 89 9.43 -11.97 13.75
N LYS A 90 10.76 -11.94 13.58
CA LYS A 90 11.74 -11.84 14.68
C LYS A 90 12.45 -10.50 14.63
N VAL A 91 12.36 -9.73 15.73
CA VAL A 91 12.99 -8.41 15.85
C VAL A 91 14.52 -8.54 15.70
N PRO A 92 15.15 -7.88 14.71
CA PRO A 92 16.60 -7.86 14.59
C PRO A 92 17.23 -7.04 15.72
N ARG A 93 18.46 -7.38 16.10
CA ARG A 93 19.20 -6.63 17.15
C ARG A 93 19.57 -5.20 16.73
N ASN A 94 19.67 -4.95 15.43
CA ASN A 94 20.01 -3.66 14.86
C ASN A 94 18.80 -3.04 14.17
N LEU A 95 18.84 -1.72 13.94
CA LEU A 95 17.81 -1.02 13.17
C LEU A 95 17.68 -1.61 11.76
N ILE A 96 16.43 -1.65 11.27
CA ILE A 96 16.11 -2.12 9.91
C ILE A 96 16.62 -1.08 8.92
N HIS A 97 17.56 -1.49 8.07
CA HIS A 97 17.98 -0.69 6.94
C HIS A 97 17.11 -1.02 5.72
N MET A 98 16.10 -0.20 5.46
CA MET A 98 15.23 -0.36 4.29
C MET A 98 16.03 -0.09 3.02
N GLN A 99 16.22 -1.11 2.19
CA GLN A 99 16.60 -0.86 0.80
C GLN A 99 15.38 -0.32 0.04
N PRO A 100 15.56 0.60 -0.91
CA PRO A 100 14.46 1.03 -1.77
C PRO A 100 13.86 -0.21 -2.42
N PHE A 101 12.52 -0.31 -2.45
CA PHE A 101 11.80 -1.39 -3.10
C PHE A 101 12.31 -1.52 -4.54
N THR A 102 13.21 -2.48 -4.78
CA THR A 102 13.37 -3.03 -6.12
C THR A 102 12.07 -3.77 -6.40
N MET A 103 11.44 -3.51 -7.54
CA MET A 103 10.30 -4.34 -7.97
C MET A 103 10.80 -5.78 -7.95
N GLU A 104 10.33 -6.58 -7.00
CA GLU A 104 10.66 -7.99 -6.91
C GLU A 104 10.04 -8.64 -8.13
N GLN A 105 10.84 -8.82 -9.19
CA GLN A 105 10.40 -9.44 -10.45
C GLN A 105 9.95 -10.90 -10.27
N ASP A 106 10.14 -11.45 -9.07
CA ASP A 106 9.83 -12.83 -8.70
C ASP A 106 8.42 -12.99 -8.10
N ILE A 107 7.69 -11.90 -7.85
CA ILE A 107 6.30 -11.95 -7.38
C ILE A 107 5.36 -11.66 -8.56
N PRO A 108 4.43 -12.57 -8.90
CA PRO A 108 3.39 -12.30 -9.91
C PRO A 108 2.55 -11.08 -9.50
N ASP A 109 2.20 -10.22 -10.46
CA ASP A 109 1.28 -9.10 -10.19
C ASP A 109 -0.20 -9.56 -10.16
N TYR A 110 -0.46 -10.80 -10.55
CA TYR A 110 -1.78 -11.40 -10.60
C TYR A 110 -2.07 -12.18 -9.31
N ASP A 111 -3.10 -11.76 -8.59
CA ASP A 111 -3.65 -12.50 -7.44
C ASP A 111 -4.90 -13.27 -7.87
N MET A 112 -5.01 -14.54 -7.45
CA MET A 112 -6.20 -15.34 -7.69
C MET A 112 -7.45 -14.76 -7.01
N ASP A 113 -8.57 -14.76 -7.74
CA ASP A 113 -9.88 -14.47 -7.15
C ASP A 113 -10.67 -15.72 -6.74
N SER A 114 -11.84 -15.53 -6.14
CA SER A 114 -12.69 -16.63 -5.68
C SER A 114 -13.21 -17.53 -6.81
N ASP A 115 -13.23 -17.07 -8.07
CA ASP A 115 -13.62 -17.89 -9.21
C ASP A 115 -12.44 -18.69 -9.77
N ASP A 116 -11.22 -18.14 -9.67
CA ASP A 116 -9.97 -18.86 -9.94
C ASP A 116 -9.78 -20.02 -8.96
N GLU A 117 -9.99 -19.78 -7.66
CA GLU A 117 -9.91 -20.83 -6.63
C GLU A 117 -10.87 -21.99 -6.91
N LYS A 118 -12.11 -21.69 -7.31
CA LYS A 118 -13.09 -22.72 -7.69
C LYS A 118 -12.62 -23.49 -8.92
N TRP A 119 -12.07 -22.80 -9.92
CA TRP A 119 -11.58 -23.43 -11.14
C TRP A 119 -10.41 -24.36 -10.85
N ILE A 120 -9.40 -23.91 -10.09
CA ILE A 120 -8.26 -24.75 -9.69
C ILE A 120 -8.76 -25.97 -8.91
N ASN A 121 -9.65 -25.78 -7.92
CA ASN A 121 -10.19 -26.88 -7.15
C ASN A 121 -10.97 -27.90 -8.02
N SER A 122 -11.67 -27.43 -9.05
CA SER A 122 -12.38 -28.32 -9.99
C SER A 122 -11.43 -29.10 -10.90
N GLN A 123 -10.25 -28.52 -11.16
CA GLN A 123 -9.26 -29.05 -12.08
C GLN A 123 -8.14 -29.82 -11.38
N ALA A 124 -8.04 -29.74 -10.05
CA ALA A 124 -7.06 -30.43 -9.21
C ALA A 124 -7.03 -31.96 -9.38
N GLY A 125 -8.12 -32.57 -9.85
CA GLY A 125 -8.15 -34.00 -10.18
C GLY A 125 -7.57 -34.36 -11.56
N LYS A 126 -7.29 -33.37 -12.42
CA LYS A 126 -6.82 -33.55 -13.80
C LYS A 126 -5.47 -32.88 -14.07
N LEU A 127 -5.17 -31.79 -13.38
CA LEU A 127 -3.97 -30.99 -13.54
C LEU A 127 -3.46 -30.64 -12.14
N ASP A 128 -2.23 -31.06 -11.84
CA ASP A 128 -1.56 -30.78 -10.57
C ASP A 128 -0.84 -29.41 -10.65
N ILE A 129 -1.63 -28.33 -10.70
CA ILE A 129 -1.13 -26.96 -10.78
C ILE A 129 -1.16 -26.32 -9.39
N THR A 130 -0.02 -25.81 -8.92
CA THR A 130 0.03 -25.03 -7.68
C THR A 130 -0.56 -23.63 -7.88
N PRO A 131 -1.19 -23.00 -6.86
CA PRO A 131 -1.75 -21.64 -6.97
C PRO A 131 -0.74 -20.63 -7.54
N LEU A 132 0.50 -20.66 -7.04
CA LEU A 132 1.56 -19.77 -7.51
C LEU A 132 1.91 -19.97 -8.99
N GLN A 133 1.96 -21.22 -9.47
CA GLN A 133 2.20 -21.50 -10.88
C GLN A 133 1.07 -20.97 -11.76
N PHE A 134 -0.18 -21.07 -11.29
CA PHE A 134 -1.32 -20.49 -11.99
C PHE A 134 -1.20 -18.96 -12.06
N GLU A 135 -0.87 -18.30 -10.96
CA GLU A 135 -0.65 -16.85 -10.90
C GLU A 135 0.47 -16.40 -11.84
N GLU A 136 1.61 -17.11 -11.85
CA GLU A 136 2.71 -16.85 -12.79
C GLU A 136 2.26 -16.98 -14.26
N MET A 137 1.44 -18.00 -14.57
CA MET A 137 0.94 -18.20 -15.92
C MET A 137 -0.04 -17.10 -16.34
N MET A 138 -0.97 -16.73 -15.46
CA MET A 138 -1.94 -15.66 -15.68
C MET A 138 -1.25 -14.30 -15.85
N ASP A 139 -0.29 -14.00 -14.98
CA ASP A 139 0.50 -12.76 -15.03
C ASP A 139 1.29 -12.63 -16.34
N ARG A 140 1.94 -13.71 -16.79
CA ARG A 140 2.64 -13.72 -18.07
C ARG A 140 1.69 -13.51 -19.25
N LEU A 141 0.52 -14.14 -19.24
CA LEU A 141 -0.48 -13.93 -20.30
C LEU A 141 -0.97 -12.48 -20.31
N GLU A 142 -1.29 -11.92 -19.14
CA GLU A 142 -1.81 -10.56 -19.01
C GLU A 142 -0.79 -9.50 -19.43
N LYS A 143 0.46 -9.60 -18.97
CA LYS A 143 1.56 -8.69 -19.33
C LYS A 143 1.85 -8.67 -20.83
N ASN A 144 1.71 -9.82 -21.50
CA ASN A 144 1.93 -9.93 -22.94
C ASN A 144 0.69 -9.58 -23.76
N SER A 145 -0.49 -9.48 -23.15
CA SER A 145 -1.74 -9.26 -23.89
C SER A 145 -2.16 -7.82 -24.07
N GLY A 146 -1.36 -6.85 -23.62
CA GLY A 146 -1.50 -5.41 -23.85
C GLY A 146 -2.78 -5.00 -24.61
N GLN A 147 -2.65 -4.58 -25.87
CA GLN A 147 -3.80 -4.21 -26.73
C GLN A 147 -4.47 -5.35 -27.49
N THR A 148 -3.77 -6.47 -27.67
CA THR A 148 -4.20 -7.57 -28.51
C THR A 148 -4.23 -8.85 -27.71
N VAL A 149 -5.30 -9.63 -27.87
CA VAL A 149 -5.42 -10.94 -27.21
C VAL A 149 -4.28 -11.85 -27.68
N VAL A 150 -3.50 -12.37 -26.74
CA VAL A 150 -2.44 -13.37 -26.99
C VAL A 150 -3.05 -14.58 -27.67
N THR A 151 -2.39 -15.09 -28.72
CA THR A 151 -2.81 -16.32 -29.40
C THR A 151 -2.29 -17.57 -28.68
N LEU A 152 -2.91 -18.73 -28.92
CA LEU A 152 -2.46 -19.99 -28.31
C LEU A 152 -0.98 -20.31 -28.61
N ASN A 153 -0.49 -19.98 -29.80
CA ASN A 153 0.91 -20.24 -30.19
C ASN A 153 1.89 -19.30 -29.45
N GLU A 154 1.50 -18.06 -29.22
CA GLU A 154 2.25 -17.12 -28.39
C GLU A 154 2.24 -17.56 -26.93
N ALA A 155 1.08 -17.97 -26.39
CA ALA A 155 0.95 -18.52 -25.04
C ALA A 155 1.87 -19.74 -24.81
N LYS A 156 1.92 -20.68 -25.78
CA LYS A 156 2.84 -21.82 -25.74
C LYS A 156 4.31 -21.40 -25.67
N SER A 157 4.67 -20.36 -26.42
CA SER A 157 6.04 -19.82 -26.44
C SER A 157 6.40 -19.10 -25.14
N LEU A 158 5.42 -18.48 -24.48
CA LEU A 158 5.59 -17.68 -23.26
C LEU A 158 5.68 -18.52 -21.99
N LEU A 159 4.82 -19.54 -21.85
CA LEU A 159 4.66 -20.26 -20.58
C LEU A 159 5.71 -21.35 -20.37
N LYS A 160 6.27 -21.95 -21.44
CA LYS A 160 7.30 -23.00 -21.37
C LYS A 160 6.99 -24.15 -20.38
N GLN A 161 5.71 -24.45 -20.17
CA GLN A 161 5.18 -25.56 -19.37
C GLN A 161 4.62 -26.66 -20.29
N ASP A 162 4.10 -27.75 -19.73
CA ASP A 162 3.45 -28.79 -20.54
C ASP A 162 2.24 -28.24 -21.30
N ASN A 163 2.05 -28.73 -22.53
CA ASN A 163 1.02 -28.24 -23.44
C ASN A 163 -0.38 -28.33 -22.84
N ASP A 164 -0.66 -29.36 -22.04
CA ASP A 164 -1.99 -29.57 -21.46
C ASP A 164 -2.33 -28.51 -20.40
N TYR A 165 -1.35 -28.11 -19.57
CA TYR A 165 -1.50 -27.01 -18.62
C TYR A 165 -1.72 -25.68 -19.34
N ILE A 166 -0.92 -25.42 -20.37
CA ILE A 166 -0.99 -24.18 -21.15
C ILE A 166 -2.37 -24.03 -21.80
N ILE A 167 -2.88 -25.09 -22.43
CA ILE A 167 -4.17 -25.05 -23.12
C ILE A 167 -5.29 -24.80 -22.11
N ALA A 168 -5.31 -25.52 -20.98
CA ALA A 168 -6.36 -25.38 -19.98
C ALA A 168 -6.39 -23.98 -19.34
N VAL A 169 -5.23 -23.44 -18.96
CA VAL A 169 -5.12 -22.09 -18.37
C VAL A 169 -5.44 -21.02 -19.41
N TYR A 170 -4.96 -21.18 -20.65
CA TYR A 170 -5.26 -20.25 -21.73
C TYR A 170 -6.75 -20.17 -22.05
N ASP A 171 -7.43 -21.32 -22.15
CA ASP A 171 -8.87 -21.36 -22.40
C ASP A 171 -9.65 -20.70 -21.26
N TYR A 172 -9.24 -20.93 -20.01
CA TYR A 172 -9.83 -20.26 -18.86
C TYR A 172 -9.60 -18.73 -18.90
N TRP A 173 -8.35 -18.30 -19.09
CA TRP A 173 -7.96 -16.89 -19.19
C TRP A 173 -8.71 -16.16 -20.31
N LEU A 174 -8.79 -16.78 -21.49
CA LEU A 174 -9.49 -16.23 -22.65
C LEU A 174 -10.98 -16.05 -22.37
N ASN A 175 -11.63 -17.06 -21.78
CA ASN A 175 -13.02 -16.98 -21.36
C ASN A 175 -13.25 -15.90 -20.30
N LYS A 176 -12.31 -15.75 -19.34
CA LYS A 176 -12.38 -14.71 -18.31
C LYS A 176 -12.28 -13.32 -18.93
N ARG A 177 -11.37 -13.11 -19.88
CA ARG A 177 -11.26 -11.85 -20.64
C ARG A 177 -12.47 -11.55 -21.52
N LEU A 178 -13.06 -12.54 -22.16
CA LEU A 178 -14.28 -12.31 -22.96
C LEU A 178 -15.48 -11.89 -22.11
N LYS A 179 -15.56 -12.35 -20.86
CA LYS A 179 -16.61 -11.93 -19.90
C LYS A 179 -16.37 -10.53 -19.37
N MET A 180 -15.11 -10.18 -19.10
CA MET A 180 -14.76 -8.84 -18.65
C MET A 180 -14.69 -7.92 -19.87
N ALA A 181 -15.66 -7.02 -20.06
CA ALA A 181 -15.62 -5.98 -21.10
C ALA A 181 -14.46 -4.95 -20.92
N SER A 182 -13.53 -5.23 -20.01
CA SER A 182 -12.33 -4.47 -19.71
C SER A 182 -11.15 -5.00 -20.52
N PHE A 183 -10.25 -4.10 -20.81
CA PHE A 183 -9.01 -4.37 -21.52
C PHE A 183 -8.02 -5.21 -20.70
N SER A 184 -8.11 -5.12 -19.36
CA SER A 184 -7.31 -5.91 -18.41
C SER A 184 -8.19 -6.59 -17.37
N LEU A 185 -7.75 -7.77 -16.91
CA LEU A 185 -8.33 -8.50 -15.78
C LEU A 185 -8.08 -7.79 -14.45
N LEU A 186 -6.95 -7.08 -14.33
CA LEU A 186 -6.59 -6.34 -13.13
C LEU A 186 -7.22 -4.94 -13.18
N LYS A 187 -7.85 -4.55 -12.06
CA LYS A 187 -8.43 -3.22 -11.92
C LYS A 187 -7.30 -2.20 -11.75
N THR A 188 -6.99 -1.51 -12.83
CA THR A 188 -5.99 -0.43 -12.82
C THR A 188 -6.60 0.91 -12.46
N GLU A 189 -5.78 1.77 -11.85
CA GLU A 189 -6.17 3.15 -11.59
C GLU A 189 -6.42 3.91 -12.90
N LYS A 190 -7.41 4.82 -12.86
CA LYS A 190 -7.70 5.67 -14.01
C LYS A 190 -6.65 6.77 -14.11
N PHE A 191 -5.60 6.52 -14.88
CA PHE A 191 -4.65 7.57 -15.24
C PHE A 191 -5.35 8.58 -16.14
N GLY A 192 -5.57 9.79 -15.61
CA GLY A 192 -6.14 10.88 -16.39
C GLY A 192 -5.15 11.35 -17.44
N GLY A 193 -5.59 11.38 -18.70
CA GLY A 193 -4.92 12.17 -19.74
C GLY A 193 -4.83 13.64 -19.34
N THR A 194 -3.93 14.39 -19.98
CA THR A 194 -3.68 15.83 -19.78
C THR A 194 -4.85 16.71 -20.23
N GLY A 195 -6.02 16.50 -19.64
CA GLY A 195 -7.25 17.24 -19.90
C GLY A 195 -8.18 17.13 -18.68
N SER A 196 -8.70 18.27 -18.26
CA SER A 196 -9.57 18.41 -17.09
C SER A 196 -10.90 17.68 -17.27
N SER A 197 -10.96 16.40 -16.91
CA SER A 197 -12.22 15.73 -16.59
C SER A 197 -12.44 15.81 -15.07
N GLY A 198 -13.62 16.29 -14.67
CA GLY A 198 -14.07 16.37 -13.28
C GLY A 198 -14.38 15.00 -12.65
N ASN A 199 -13.67 13.96 -13.07
CA ASN A 199 -13.82 12.61 -12.56
C ASN A 199 -13.06 12.50 -11.21
N PRO A 200 -13.76 12.25 -10.08
CA PRO A 200 -13.13 12.13 -8.76
C PRO A 200 -12.15 10.95 -8.65
N TYR A 201 -12.23 9.96 -9.54
CA TYR A 201 -11.35 8.77 -9.52
C TYR A 201 -10.00 8.97 -10.23
N ILE A 202 -9.68 10.18 -10.70
CA ILE A 202 -8.38 10.47 -11.31
C ILE A 202 -7.40 10.92 -10.22
N ALA A 203 -6.50 10.02 -9.84
CA ALA A 203 -5.39 10.26 -8.92
C ALA A 203 -4.03 10.34 -9.67
N PHE A 204 -2.96 10.69 -8.95
CA PHE A 204 -1.56 10.65 -9.42
C PHE A 204 -1.28 11.32 -10.78
N ARG A 205 -1.95 12.45 -11.06
CA ARG A 205 -1.74 13.20 -12.31
C ARG A 205 -0.27 13.57 -12.45
N ARG A 206 0.37 13.10 -13.51
CA ARG A 206 1.71 13.55 -13.90
C ARG A 206 1.60 15.01 -14.31
N ARG A 207 1.84 15.93 -13.39
CA ARG A 207 2.24 17.28 -13.78
C ARG A 207 3.60 17.09 -14.42
N THR A 208 3.75 17.52 -15.67
CA THR A 208 5.08 17.62 -16.27
C THR A 208 5.85 18.62 -15.43
N GLU A 209 6.51 18.13 -14.39
CA GLU A 209 7.69 18.77 -13.87
C GLU A 209 8.64 18.75 -15.06
N LYS A 210 8.58 19.80 -15.88
CA LYS A 210 9.48 19.96 -17.02
C LYS A 210 10.84 19.90 -16.37
N MET A 211 11.50 18.76 -16.52
CA MET A 211 12.83 18.54 -15.98
C MET A 211 13.68 19.67 -16.54
N GLN A 212 13.92 20.69 -15.71
CA GLN A 212 14.70 21.84 -16.13
C GLN A 212 16.12 21.33 -16.17
N THR A 213 16.53 20.88 -17.36
CA THR A 213 17.91 20.56 -17.64
C THR A 213 18.69 21.84 -17.42
N ARG A 214 19.41 21.92 -16.30
CA ARG A 214 20.31 23.05 -16.06
C ARG A 214 21.29 23.13 -17.23
N LYS A 215 21.48 24.37 -17.72
CA LYS A 215 22.46 24.79 -18.73
C LYS A 215 23.73 23.93 -18.74
N HIS A 216 24.13 23.51 -19.95
CA HIS A 216 25.44 22.99 -20.37
C HIS A 216 26.39 22.56 -19.23
N ARG A 217 26.08 21.45 -18.56
CA ARG A 217 27.09 20.70 -17.78
C ARG A 217 28.10 20.15 -18.78
N LYS A 218 29.32 20.69 -18.82
CA LYS A 218 30.39 20.10 -19.62
C LYS A 218 30.66 18.68 -19.11
N ASN A 219 30.86 17.74 -20.03
CA ASN A 219 31.28 16.39 -19.68
C ASN A 219 32.74 16.43 -19.26
N ASP A 220 32.98 16.78 -18.00
CA ASP A 220 34.33 16.98 -17.48
C ASP A 220 35.02 15.65 -17.22
N GLU A 221 36.30 15.54 -17.57
CA GLU A 221 37.14 14.36 -17.39
C GLU A 221 37.09 13.81 -15.96
N ALA A 222 37.09 14.70 -14.95
CA ALA A 222 36.96 14.33 -13.54
C ALA A 222 35.65 13.59 -13.21
N SER A 223 34.55 13.89 -13.90
CA SER A 223 33.28 13.16 -13.72
C SER A 223 33.34 11.77 -14.34
N TYR A 224 34.02 11.64 -15.49
CA TYR A 224 34.27 10.37 -16.15
C TYR A 224 35.18 9.45 -15.33
N GLU A 225 36.26 9.98 -14.74
CA GLU A 225 37.13 9.22 -13.83
C GLU A 225 36.38 8.71 -12.59
N LYS A 226 35.52 9.56 -12.00
CA LYS A 226 34.65 9.16 -10.88
C LYS A 226 33.71 8.02 -11.28
N MET A 227 33.13 8.06 -12.48
CA MET A 227 32.29 6.98 -13.01
C MET A 227 33.08 5.68 -13.19
N LEU A 228 34.31 5.74 -13.72
CA LEU A 228 35.17 4.57 -13.86
C LEU A 228 35.55 3.97 -12.50
N LYS A 229 35.85 4.82 -11.51
CA LYS A 229 36.12 4.39 -10.13
C LYS A 229 34.89 3.71 -9.52
N LEU A 230 33.71 4.34 -9.63
CA LEU A 230 32.45 3.77 -9.14
C LEU A 230 32.17 2.40 -9.77
N ARG A 231 32.35 2.26 -11.09
CA ARG A 231 32.19 0.96 -11.77
C ARG A 231 33.12 -0.10 -11.19
N ARG A 232 34.41 0.23 -11.00
CA ARG A 232 35.39 -0.70 -10.41
C ARG A 232 35.00 -1.10 -8.97
N ASP A 233 34.57 -0.15 -8.16
CA ASP A 233 34.18 -0.40 -6.78
C ASP A 233 32.89 -1.24 -6.69
N LEU A 234 31.90 -0.98 -7.56
CA LEU A 234 30.71 -1.83 -7.68
C LEU A 234 31.04 -3.25 -8.17
N SER A 235 31.94 -3.41 -9.15
CA SER A 235 32.40 -4.73 -9.59
C SER A 235 33.09 -5.51 -8.47
N ARG A 236 33.90 -4.84 -7.63
CA ARG A 236 34.51 -5.45 -6.44
C ARG A 236 33.44 -5.85 -5.41
N ALA A 237 32.47 -4.99 -5.15
CA ALA A 237 31.36 -5.29 -4.26
C ALA A 237 30.56 -6.52 -4.73
N LEU A 238 30.25 -6.61 -6.04
CA LEU A 238 29.60 -7.78 -6.63
C LEU A 238 30.42 -9.06 -6.46
N SER A 239 31.75 -8.99 -6.67
CA SER A 239 32.62 -10.15 -6.45
C SER A 239 32.61 -10.61 -4.99
N LEU A 240 32.62 -9.69 -4.02
CA LEU A 240 32.53 -10.03 -2.60
C LEU A 240 31.17 -10.65 -2.25
N LEU A 241 30.07 -10.11 -2.79
CA LEU A 241 28.73 -10.66 -2.61
C LEU A 241 28.61 -12.06 -3.20
N ASP A 242 29.19 -12.32 -4.38
CA ASP A 242 29.22 -13.66 -4.98
C ASP A 242 30.01 -14.66 -4.13
N MET A 243 31.15 -14.25 -3.56
CA MET A 243 31.92 -15.08 -2.62
C MET A 243 31.11 -15.40 -1.35
N ILE A 244 30.38 -14.42 -0.80
CA ILE A 244 29.50 -14.64 0.36
C ILE A 244 28.37 -15.61 -0.01
N LYS A 245 27.71 -15.41 -1.16
CA LYS A 245 26.66 -16.31 -1.67
C LYS A 245 27.16 -17.75 -1.78
N LYS A 246 28.34 -17.97 -2.38
CA LYS A 246 28.97 -19.30 -2.47
C LYS A 246 29.26 -19.89 -1.09
N ARG A 247 29.84 -19.10 -0.18
CA ARG A 247 30.14 -19.53 1.19
C ARG A 247 28.88 -19.99 1.93
N GLU A 248 27.80 -19.22 1.88
CA GLU A 248 26.55 -19.59 2.55
C GLU A 248 25.86 -20.79 1.88
N LYS A 249 26.00 -20.96 0.56
CA LYS A 249 25.56 -22.18 -0.14
C LYS A 249 26.30 -23.41 0.37
N PHE A 250 27.63 -23.38 0.43
CA PHE A 250 28.42 -24.51 0.92
C PHE A 250 28.11 -24.85 2.38
N LYS A 251 27.96 -23.85 3.27
CA LYS A 251 27.55 -24.11 4.66
C LYS A 251 26.21 -24.84 4.75
N ARG A 252 25.24 -24.46 3.92
CA ARG A 252 23.93 -25.12 3.84
C ARG A 252 24.07 -26.58 3.39
N GLU A 253 24.86 -26.82 2.35
CA GLU A 253 25.14 -28.17 1.84
C GLU A 253 25.81 -29.06 2.90
N VAL A 254 26.76 -28.51 3.66
CA VAL A 254 27.41 -29.22 4.79
C VAL A 254 26.40 -29.61 5.86
N VAL A 255 25.47 -28.71 6.22
CA VAL A 255 24.40 -29.01 7.20
C VAL A 255 23.47 -30.09 6.67
N HIS A 256 23.02 -30.00 5.41
CA HIS A 256 22.18 -31.03 4.79
C HIS A 256 22.88 -32.39 4.76
N PHE A 257 24.15 -32.43 4.37
CA PHE A 257 24.93 -33.66 4.37
C PHE A 257 25.08 -34.22 5.80
N GLY A 258 25.26 -33.36 6.81
CA GLY A 258 25.31 -33.77 8.21
C GLY A 258 24.00 -34.44 8.67
N ILE A 259 22.85 -33.91 8.26
CA ILE A 259 21.53 -34.50 8.52
C ILE A 259 21.43 -35.87 7.83
N GLU A 260 21.78 -35.96 6.55
CA GLU A 260 21.71 -37.22 5.79
C GLU A 260 22.61 -38.31 6.38
N VAL A 261 23.83 -37.96 6.82
CA VAL A 261 24.74 -38.90 7.49
C VAL A 261 24.18 -39.35 8.83
N TYR A 262 23.53 -38.45 9.58
CA TYR A 262 22.89 -38.78 10.85
C TYR A 262 21.71 -39.73 10.65
N GLU A 263 20.84 -39.47 9.66
CA GLU A 263 19.69 -40.33 9.34
C GLU A 263 20.10 -41.73 8.85
N LYS A 264 21.28 -41.85 8.24
CA LYS A 264 21.83 -43.13 7.76
C LYS A 264 22.58 -43.93 8.84
N ARG A 265 22.86 -43.36 10.00
CA ARG A 265 23.56 -44.02 11.12
C ARG A 265 22.57 -44.58 12.13
#